data_AF-A0A7S2G5R0-F1
#
_entry.id   AF-A0A7S2G5R0-F1
#
_cell.length_a   1.000
_cell.length_b   1.000
_cell.length_c   1.000
_cell.angle_alpha   90.00
_cell.angle_beta   90.00
_cell.angle_gamma   90.00
#
_symmetry.space_group_name_H-M   'P 1'
#
loop_
_entity.id
_entity.type
_entity.pdbx_description
1 polymer ?
#
loop_
_entity_poly.entity_id
_entity_poly.type
_entity_poly.pdbx_seq_one_letter_code
_entity_poly.pdbx_strand_id
1 'polypeptide(L)'
;EVSSGHMPWSLERSMWLCSDDSKNALPSQAKLLDLGLGSIAKAVKLLNLGVVYCPEDLCVAYNSADHAYYLLYRQGCKGAAFDAAEEAATASPPSTPRCSTPSCVRQPRDS
;
A
#
# COMPACT_ATOMS: atom_id res chain seq x y z
N GLU A 1 28.55 -13.76 14.08
CA GLU A 1 28.10 -12.36 13.93
C GLU A 1 26.70 -12.41 13.31
N VAL A 2 25.73 -11.73 13.90
CA VAL A 2 24.31 -11.91 13.57
C VAL A 2 24.02 -11.34 12.19
N SER A 3 24.15 -12.17 11.15
CA SER A 3 23.61 -11.89 9.82
C SER A 3 22.08 -12.01 9.91
N SER A 4 21.44 -11.01 10.52
CA SER A 4 20.00 -10.86 10.54
C SER A 4 19.54 -10.88 9.08
N GLY A 5 18.90 -11.99 8.67
CA GLY A 5 18.55 -12.34 7.29
C GLY A 5 17.45 -11.47 6.68
N HIS A 6 17.52 -10.17 6.89
CA HIS A 6 16.67 -9.22 6.22
C HIS A 6 17.31 -8.88 4.88
N MET A 7 16.76 -9.42 3.79
CA MET A 7 17.17 -9.01 2.45
C MET A 7 17.05 -7.49 2.27
N PRO A 8 17.97 -6.88 1.51
CA PRO A 8 17.95 -5.45 1.26
C PRO A 8 16.72 -5.06 0.44
N TRP A 9 16.29 -3.81 0.60
CA TRP A 9 15.30 -3.19 -0.28
C TRP A 9 15.80 -3.19 -1.71
N SER A 10 14.92 -3.41 -2.69
CA SER A 10 15.30 -3.53 -4.10
C SER A 10 14.25 -2.90 -5.01
N LEU A 11 14.71 -2.33 -6.13
CA LEU A 11 13.86 -1.71 -7.15
C LEU A 11 12.96 -2.73 -7.86
N GLU A 12 13.44 -3.96 -8.08
CA GLU A 12 12.63 -5.05 -8.63
C GLU A 12 11.45 -5.43 -7.72
N ARG A 13 11.48 -5.00 -6.45
CA ARG A 13 10.40 -5.17 -5.48
C ARG A 13 9.64 -3.86 -5.28
N SER A 14 9.52 -3.10 -6.36
CA SER A 14 8.61 -1.95 -6.44
C SER A 14 7.42 -2.31 -7.33
N MET A 15 6.25 -1.81 -6.96
CA MET A 15 5.01 -2.00 -7.67
C MET A 15 4.40 -0.64 -7.92
N TRP A 16 3.95 -0.40 -9.14
CA TRP A 16 3.22 0.81 -9.46
C TRP A 16 1.87 0.79 -8.71
N LEU A 17 1.56 1.87 -7.98
CA LEU A 17 0.33 2.03 -7.22
C LEU A 17 -0.66 2.90 -7.99
N CYS A 18 -0.34 4.19 -8.08
CA CYS A 18 -1.21 5.22 -8.66
C CYS A 18 -0.38 6.41 -9.14
N SER A 19 -1.01 7.24 -9.97
CA SER A 19 -0.53 8.54 -10.39
C SER A 19 -0.62 9.60 -9.26
N ASP A 20 0.10 10.71 -9.40
CA ASP A 20 0.17 11.78 -8.39
C ASP A 20 -1.20 12.36 -7.97
N ASP A 21 -2.15 12.39 -8.91
CA ASP A 21 -3.52 12.89 -8.74
C ASP A 21 -4.33 12.13 -7.66
N SER A 22 -3.93 10.90 -7.32
CA SER A 22 -4.64 10.00 -6.42
C SER A 22 -3.83 9.69 -5.15
N LYS A 23 -3.18 10.71 -4.55
CA LYS A 23 -2.50 10.59 -3.23
C LYS A 23 -3.44 10.10 -2.11
N ASN A 24 -4.74 10.26 -2.29
CA ASN A 24 -5.78 9.76 -1.38
C ASN A 24 -6.04 8.25 -1.51
N ALA A 25 -5.62 7.63 -2.62
CA ALA A 25 -5.69 6.19 -2.86
C ALA A 25 -4.42 5.47 -2.35
N LEU A 26 -3.63 6.09 -1.48
CA LEU A 26 -2.47 5.42 -0.90
C LEU A 26 -2.92 4.45 0.19
N PRO A 27 -2.35 3.23 0.25
CA PRO A 27 -2.70 2.28 1.29
C PRO A 27 -2.35 2.85 2.66
N SER A 28 -3.33 2.84 3.57
CA SER A 28 -3.18 3.34 4.94
C SER A 28 -2.10 2.60 5.75
N GLN A 29 -1.80 1.36 5.35
CA GLN A 29 -0.78 0.49 5.94
C GLN A 29 0.64 0.74 5.42
N ALA A 30 0.82 1.60 4.42
CA ALA A 30 2.14 1.86 3.85
C ALA A 30 2.61 3.27 4.19
N LYS A 31 3.84 3.38 4.69
CA LYS A 31 4.42 4.68 5.00
C LYS A 31 4.80 5.43 3.73
N LEU A 32 4.18 6.58 3.50
CA LEU A 32 4.55 7.47 2.39
C LEU A 32 5.90 8.14 2.66
N LEU A 33 6.85 7.92 1.75
CA LEU A 33 8.17 8.52 1.73
C LEU A 33 8.17 9.79 0.87
N ASP A 34 7.60 10.85 1.43
CA ASP A 34 7.63 12.21 0.88
C ASP A 34 8.91 12.94 1.32
N LEU A 35 10.07 12.36 1.01
CA LEU A 35 11.38 12.91 1.40
C LEU A 35 11.98 13.82 0.31
N GLY A 36 11.19 14.26 -0.66
CA GLY A 36 11.67 15.03 -1.81
C GLY A 36 12.70 14.26 -2.67
N LEU A 37 12.71 12.93 -2.58
CA LEU A 37 13.72 12.10 -3.25
C LEU A 37 13.55 12.07 -4.76
N GLY A 38 12.30 12.20 -5.22
CA GLY A 38 11.89 12.18 -6.62
C GLY A 38 12.33 10.94 -7.41
N SER A 39 12.79 9.90 -6.72
CA SER A 39 13.36 8.69 -7.32
C SER A 39 13.32 7.53 -6.36
N ILE A 40 12.74 6.43 -6.85
CA ILE A 40 12.63 5.14 -6.14
C ILE A 40 14.03 4.60 -5.77
N ALA A 41 15.02 4.75 -6.67
CA ALA A 41 16.39 4.27 -6.44
C ALA A 41 17.03 4.93 -5.22
N LYS A 42 16.74 6.22 -5.01
CA LYS A 42 17.24 6.99 -3.87
C LYS A 42 16.53 6.56 -2.58
N ALA A 43 15.23 6.30 -2.64
CA ALA A 43 14.47 5.74 -1.53
C ALA A 43 15.02 4.36 -1.09
N VAL A 44 15.22 3.44 -2.04
CA VAL A 44 15.85 2.13 -1.78
C VAL A 44 17.22 2.28 -1.11
N LYS A 45 18.05 3.21 -1.62
CA LYS A 45 19.38 3.46 -1.05
C LYS A 45 19.28 3.94 0.40
N LEU A 46 18.38 4.87 0.71
CA LEU A 46 18.20 5.40 2.07
C LEU A 46 17.61 4.37 3.04
N LEU A 47 16.67 3.54 2.56
CA LEU A 47 16.12 2.41 3.31
C LEU A 47 17.22 1.40 3.67
N ASN A 48 18.07 1.05 2.72
CA ASN A 48 19.21 0.15 2.95
C ASN A 48 20.29 0.77 3.85
N LEU A 49 20.47 2.09 3.80
CA LEU A 49 21.38 2.83 4.69
C LEU A 49 20.81 2.98 6.11
N GLY A 50 19.55 2.62 6.35
CA GLY A 50 18.89 2.82 7.66
C GLY A 50 18.55 4.28 7.97
N VAL A 51 18.64 5.18 6.98
CA VAL A 51 18.21 6.59 7.12
C VAL A 51 16.69 6.66 7.23
N VAL A 52 16.01 5.78 6.49
CA VAL A 52 14.57 5.63 6.54
C VAL A 52 14.23 4.35 7.27
N TYR A 53 13.47 4.47 8.35
CA TYR A 53 12.95 3.34 9.11
C TYR A 53 11.47 3.12 8.81
N CYS A 54 11.17 1.93 8.29
CA CYS A 54 9.81 1.48 7.99
C CYS A 54 9.54 0.18 8.76
N PRO A 55 8.80 0.26 9.89
CA PRO A 55 8.56 -0.89 10.76
C PRO A 55 7.62 -1.93 10.14
N GLU A 56 6.80 -1.53 9.16
CA GLU A 56 5.81 -2.40 8.51
C GLU A 56 6.38 -3.13 7.28
N ASP A 57 7.68 -2.97 6.98
CA ASP A 57 8.34 -3.57 5.81
C ASP A 57 7.62 -3.24 4.47
N LEU A 58 6.83 -2.17 4.47
CA LEU A 58 6.02 -1.61 3.38
C LEU A 58 6.18 -0.09 3.35
N CYS A 59 6.49 0.48 2.19
CA CYS A 59 6.62 1.93 2.03
C CYS A 59 6.20 2.38 0.64
N VAL A 60 5.66 3.58 0.50
CA VAL A 60 5.38 4.17 -0.80
C VAL A 60 6.44 5.22 -1.11
N ALA A 61 7.09 5.15 -2.26
CA ALA A 61 7.98 6.19 -2.75
C ALA A 61 7.36 6.90 -3.95
N TYR A 62 7.49 8.23 -3.97
CA TYR A 62 7.13 9.02 -5.13
C TYR A 62 8.26 9.02 -6.17
N ASN A 63 7.90 8.81 -7.43
CA ASN A 63 8.79 8.98 -8.56
C ASN A 63 8.43 10.26 -9.32
N SER A 64 9.31 11.25 -9.28
CA SER A 64 9.10 12.52 -9.97
C SER A 64 9.27 12.40 -11.48
N ALA A 65 9.96 11.36 -11.98
CA ALA A 65 10.13 11.16 -13.41
C ALA A 65 8.79 10.80 -14.10
N ASP A 66 8.00 9.95 -13.45
CA ASP A 66 6.73 9.45 -13.99
C ASP A 66 5.49 10.06 -13.29
N HIS A 67 5.72 10.98 -12.34
CA HIS A 67 4.66 11.55 -11.48
C HIS A 67 3.74 10.47 -10.89
N ALA A 68 4.34 9.40 -10.39
CA ALA A 68 3.62 8.23 -9.91
C ALA A 68 4.19 7.72 -8.59
N TYR A 69 3.32 7.14 -7.79
CA TYR A 69 3.64 6.48 -6.53
C TYR A 69 3.91 5.00 -6.77
N TYR A 70 4.98 4.52 -6.16
CA TYR A 70 5.39 3.13 -6.21
C TYR A 70 5.46 2.56 -4.80
N LEU A 71 4.84 1.41 -4.59
CA LEU A 71 4.94 0.64 -3.36
C LEU A 71 6.22 -0.18 -3.38
N LEU A 72 7.06 -0.01 -2.37
CA LEU A 72 8.19 -0.86 -2.07
C LEU A 72 7.82 -1.77 -0.92
N TYR A 73 8.20 -3.04 -1.04
CA TYR A 73 7.99 -4.02 0.01
C TYR A 73 9.26 -4.85 0.22
N ARG A 74 9.44 -5.34 1.45
CA ARG A 74 10.52 -6.26 1.78
C ARG A 74 10.14 -7.71 1.46
N GLN A 75 11.16 -8.57 1.38
CA GLN A 75 10.96 -9.97 1.09
C GLN A 75 10.13 -10.65 2.19
N GLY A 76 8.99 -11.23 1.80
CA GLY A 76 8.00 -11.81 2.72
C GLY A 76 6.71 -11.00 2.82
N CYS A 77 6.75 -9.70 2.56
CA CYS A 77 5.59 -8.81 2.64
C CYS A 77 4.87 -8.61 1.29
N LYS A 78 5.21 -9.40 0.26
CA LYS A 78 4.61 -9.28 -1.07
C LYS A 78 3.09 -9.45 -1.04
N GLY A 79 2.58 -10.40 -0.25
CA GLY A 79 1.14 -10.64 -0.13
C GLY A 79 0.41 -9.43 0.47
N ALA A 80 0.92 -8.91 1.59
CA ALA A 80 0.37 -7.70 2.21
C ALA A 80 0.48 -6.47 1.31
N ALA A 81 1.57 -6.35 0.55
CA ALA A 81 1.76 -5.28 -0.41
C ALA A 81 0.71 -5.33 -1.53
N PHE A 82 0.40 -6.53 -2.03
CA PHE A 82 -0.60 -6.75 -3.06
C PHE A 82 -2.00 -6.44 -2.55
N ASP A 83 -2.34 -6.94 -1.35
CA ASP A 83 -3.64 -6.72 -0.71
C ASP A 83 -3.88 -5.23 -0.46
N ALA A 84 -2.89 -4.55 0.10
CA ALA A 84 -2.95 -3.11 0.33
C ALA A 84 -3.05 -2.30 -0.98
N ALA A 85 -2.35 -2.73 -2.05
CA ALA A 85 -2.45 -2.09 -3.35
C ALA A 85 -3.81 -2.33 -4.02
N GLU A 86 -4.41 -3.51 -3.85
CA GLU A 86 -5.77 -3.78 -4.31
C GLU A 86 -6.81 -2.94 -3.56
N GLU A 87 -6.69 -2.83 -2.24
CA GLU A 87 -7.59 -2.01 -1.40
C GLU A 87 -7.51 -0.54 -1.84
N ALA A 88 -6.29 -0.02 -2.03
CA ALA A 88 -6.02 1.28 -2.61
C ALA A 88 -6.67 1.49 -3.99
N ALA A 89 -6.56 0.51 -4.89
CA ALA A 89 -7.11 0.60 -6.24
C ALA A 89 -8.64 0.44 -6.28
N THR A 90 -9.23 -0.30 -5.33
CA THR A 90 -10.67 -0.54 -5.24
C THR A 90 -11.40 0.48 -4.36
N ALA A 91 -10.69 1.39 -3.70
CA ALA A 91 -11.22 2.55 -2.98
C ALA A 91 -11.88 3.63 -3.87
N SER A 92 -12.56 3.22 -4.96
CA SER A 92 -13.78 3.90 -5.36
C SER A 92 -14.77 3.87 -4.17
N PRO A 93 -15.54 4.95 -3.92
CA PRO A 93 -16.41 5.03 -2.76
C PRO A 93 -17.29 3.78 -2.68
N PRO A 94 -17.51 3.20 -1.48
CA PRO A 94 -18.33 2.02 -1.35
C PRO A 94 -19.71 2.37 -1.92
N SER A 95 -20.02 1.80 -3.09
CA SER A 95 -21.40 1.64 -3.52
C SER A 95 -22.03 0.61 -2.62
N THR A 96 -22.37 1.09 -1.41
CA THR A 96 -23.16 0.53 -0.33
C THR A 96 -22.84 -0.89 0.20
N PRO A 97 -22.97 -1.08 1.52
CA PRO A 97 -22.94 -2.40 2.12
C PRO A 97 -24.14 -3.17 1.61
N ARG A 98 -23.94 -4.33 0.98
CA ARG A 98 -25.08 -5.24 0.80
C ARG A 98 -25.42 -5.79 2.18
N CYS A 99 -26.39 -5.15 2.82
CA CYS A 99 -27.11 -5.66 3.97
C CYS A 99 -27.42 -7.14 3.69
N SER A 100 -26.64 -8.04 4.29
CA SER A 100 -26.72 -9.48 4.07
C SER A 100 -27.68 -10.12 5.06
N THR A 101 -28.84 -9.50 5.25
CA THR A 101 -29.98 -10.16 5.88
C THR A 101 -31.15 -10.20 4.90
N PRO A 102 -31.49 -11.38 4.34
CA PRO A 102 -32.83 -11.64 3.84
C PRO A 102 -33.78 -11.95 5.02
N SER A 103 -33.76 -11.13 6.07
CA SER A 103 -34.67 -11.25 7.23
C SER A 103 -35.46 -9.96 7.45
N CYS A 104 -36.06 -9.46 6.38
CA CYS A 104 -37.28 -8.68 6.50
C CYS A 104 -38.42 -9.51 5.88
N VAL A 105 -38.68 -10.68 6.48
CA VAL A 105 -39.99 -11.31 6.32
C VAL A 105 -40.96 -10.44 7.11
N ARG A 106 -41.65 -9.54 6.41
CA ARG A 106 -42.94 -9.01 6.85
C ARG A 106 -43.80 -10.20 7.24
N GLN A 107 -43.99 -10.44 8.53
CA GLN A 107 -45.12 -11.25 8.99
C GLN A 107 -46.39 -10.38 8.80
N PRO A 108 -47.36 -10.79 7.97
CA PRO A 108 -48.69 -10.22 8.09
C PRO A 108 -49.28 -10.66 9.44
N ARG A 109 -49.84 -9.69 10.17
CA ARG A 109 -50.64 -9.90 11.38
C ARG A 109 -51.71 -10.96 11.10
N ASP A 110 -51.70 -12.00 11.91
CA ASP A 110 -52.87 -12.87 12.12
C ASP A 110 -53.97 -12.05 12.82
N SER A 111 -55.17 -12.04 12.26
CA SER A 111 -56.41 -11.50 12.84
C SER A 111 -57.58 -12.27 12.29
#